data_AF-X0YC34-F1
#
_entry.id   AF-X0YC34-F1
#
_cell.length_a   1.000
_cell.length_b   1.000
_cell.length_c   1.000
_cell.angle_alpha   90.00
_cell.angle_beta   90.00
_cell.angle_gamma   90.00
#
_symmetry.space_group_name_H-M   'P 1'
#
loop_
_entity.id
_entity.type
_entity.pdbx_description
1 polymer ?
#
loop_
_entity_poly.entity_id
_entity_poly.type
_entity_poly.pdbx_seq_one_letter_code
_entity_poly.pdbx_strand_id
1 'polypeptide(L)'
;QPVRVLNFARGGFKQPQQAIVLAYFLLVGQRFDLVIDLDGFNDVALARMNAQAGLDSSMPSIQHLRTLELLARGATDPVTMRHLLSVAESRERETALERSLSRARFAAHYMLADLWRQRVQHRRRALEAAPPVLEGSRQHLISMASPLAEEGDARAAGDEKIISEWMRGSQLMGVLARWAGARYLHVLQPNQYASRRSFSAQERKIAFNDASPYREHAAALYPLLRERGATL
;
A
#
# COMPACT_ATOMS: atom_id res chain seq x y z
N GLN A 1 7.02 6.12 32.81
CA GLN A 1 8.06 5.59 31.91
C GLN A 1 7.86 6.18 30.52
N PRO A 2 8.92 6.41 29.73
CA PRO A 2 8.79 6.92 28.36
C PRO A 2 8.14 5.89 27.44
N VAL A 3 7.26 6.33 26.55
CA VAL A 3 6.63 5.47 25.53
C VAL A 3 7.60 5.28 24.37
N ARG A 4 7.88 4.03 24.00
CA ARG A 4 8.68 3.69 22.81
C ARG A 4 7.77 3.25 21.68
N VAL A 5 7.78 3.98 20.57
CA VAL A 5 7.01 3.64 19.37
C VAL A 5 7.87 2.81 18.42
N LEU A 6 7.38 1.62 18.06
CA LEU A 6 7.98 0.75 17.06
C LEU A 6 7.09 0.78 15.80
N ASN A 7 7.65 1.25 14.68
CA ASN A 7 6.92 1.41 13.43
C ASN A 7 7.21 0.24 12.48
N PHE A 8 6.18 -0.58 12.25
CA PHE A 8 6.22 -1.70 11.30
C PHE A 8 5.41 -1.45 10.03
N ALA A 9 4.93 -0.22 9.82
CA ALA A 9 4.17 0.14 8.63
C ALA A 9 5.04 -0.02 7.36
N ARG A 10 4.46 -0.68 6.36
CA ARG A 10 5.07 -0.90 5.05
C ARG A 10 4.05 -0.62 3.96
N GLY A 11 4.50 0.07 2.92
CA GLY A 11 3.66 0.37 1.76
C GLY A 11 3.21 -0.92 1.07
N GLY A 12 1.95 -0.96 0.62
CA GLY A 12 1.39 -2.07 -0.14
C GLY A 12 1.14 -3.37 0.63
N PHE A 13 1.33 -3.36 1.95
CA PHE A 13 0.97 -4.50 2.80
C PHE A 13 -0.55 -4.55 3.01
N LYS A 14 -1.08 -5.76 2.92
CA LYS A 14 -2.45 -6.11 3.32
C LYS A 14 -2.40 -6.92 4.61
N GLN A 15 -3.56 -7.23 5.18
CA GLN A 15 -3.67 -7.95 6.44
C GLN A 15 -2.78 -9.20 6.59
N PRO A 16 -2.66 -10.11 5.59
CA PRO A 16 -1.78 -11.28 5.71
C PRO A 16 -0.32 -10.92 5.98
N GLN A 17 0.21 -9.90 5.28
CA GLN A 17 1.60 -9.48 5.48
C GLN A 17 1.80 -8.82 6.85
N GLN A 18 0.82 -8.05 7.33
CA GLN A 18 0.86 -7.43 8.66
C GLN A 18 0.85 -8.50 9.77
N ALA A 19 0.01 -9.52 9.64
CA ALA A 19 -0.07 -10.63 10.59
C ALA A 19 1.25 -11.41 10.67
N ILE A 20 1.91 -11.66 9.53
CA ILE A 20 3.23 -12.31 9.48
C ILE A 20 4.29 -11.49 10.23
N VAL A 21 4.30 -10.16 10.05
CA VAL A 21 5.25 -9.27 10.73
C VAL A 21 5.03 -9.32 12.25
N LEU A 22 3.78 -9.20 12.72
CA LEU A 22 3.48 -9.30 14.15
C LEU A 22 3.93 -10.65 14.71
N ALA A 23 3.56 -11.75 14.06
CA ALA A 23 3.93 -13.09 14.48
C ALA A 23 5.45 -13.27 14.56
N TYR A 24 6.20 -12.79 13.56
CA TYR A 24 7.66 -12.84 13.55
C TYR A 24 8.26 -12.13 14.76
N PHE A 25 7.82 -10.90 15.06
CA PHE A 25 8.36 -10.15 16.19
C PHE A 25 8.03 -10.79 17.54
N LEU A 26 6.82 -11.31 17.70
CA LEU A 26 6.45 -12.07 18.89
C LEU A 26 7.33 -13.33 19.05
N LEU A 27 7.60 -14.05 17.96
CA LEU A 27 8.44 -15.25 17.96
C LEU A 27 9.89 -14.98 18.39
N VAL A 28 10.47 -13.85 17.97
CA VAL A 28 11.83 -13.47 18.40
C VAL A 28 11.87 -12.83 19.79
N GLY A 29 10.76 -12.84 20.52
CA GLY A 29 10.67 -12.36 21.90
C GLY A 29 10.42 -10.86 22.06
N GLN A 30 10.06 -10.15 20.98
CA GLN A 30 9.66 -8.74 21.09
C GLN A 30 8.38 -8.63 21.91
N ARG A 31 8.44 -7.84 22.99
CA ARG A 31 7.28 -7.56 23.85
C ARG A 31 6.60 -6.27 23.41
N PHE A 32 5.27 -6.25 23.49
CA PHE A 32 4.43 -5.09 23.22
C PHE A 32 3.46 -4.88 24.36
N ASP A 33 3.24 -3.64 24.76
CA ASP A 33 2.16 -3.27 25.68
C ASP A 33 0.85 -2.98 24.92
N LEU A 34 0.99 -2.45 23.70
CA LEU A 34 -0.10 -2.09 22.81
C LEU A 34 0.34 -2.28 21.35
N VAL A 35 -0.53 -2.91 20.57
CA VAL A 35 -0.43 -3.02 19.10
C VAL A 35 -1.56 -2.19 18.50
N ILE A 36 -1.21 -1.25 17.64
CA ILE A 36 -2.17 -0.43 16.88
C ILE A 36 -2.07 -0.85 15.43
N ASP A 37 -3.16 -1.39 14.89
CA ASP A 37 -3.32 -1.73 13.49
C ASP A 37 -4.15 -0.65 12.79
N LEU A 38 -3.59 0.00 11.77
CA LEU A 38 -4.24 1.04 10.98
C LEU A 38 -4.31 0.58 9.52
N ASP A 39 -5.42 -0.05 9.14
CA ASP A 39 -5.53 -0.76 7.86
C ASP A 39 -6.89 -0.62 7.16
N GLY A 40 -7.04 -1.27 6.02
CA GLY A 40 -8.29 -1.44 5.26
C GLY A 40 -8.21 -0.89 3.84
N PHE A 41 -7.42 0.16 3.58
CA PHE A 41 -7.30 0.71 2.23
C PHE A 41 -6.64 -0.27 1.26
N ASN A 42 -5.51 -0.85 1.67
CA ASN A 42 -4.74 -1.73 0.80
C ASN A 42 -5.49 -3.02 0.49
N ASP A 43 -6.25 -3.56 1.44
CA ASP A 43 -7.04 -4.76 1.24
C ASP A 43 -8.10 -4.54 0.16
N VAL A 44 -8.79 -3.41 0.13
CA VAL A 44 -9.78 -3.16 -0.93
C VAL A 44 -9.16 -2.67 -2.23
N ALA A 45 -8.15 -1.80 -2.17
CA ALA A 45 -7.56 -1.17 -3.34
C ALA A 45 -6.61 -2.12 -4.09
N LEU A 46 -5.71 -2.80 -3.36
CA LEU A 46 -4.63 -3.59 -3.96
C LEU A 46 -5.02 -5.06 -4.15
N ALA A 47 -5.93 -5.61 -3.34
CA ALA A 47 -6.36 -6.98 -3.54
C ALA A 47 -7.17 -7.15 -4.83
N ARG A 48 -8.00 -6.16 -5.19
CA ARG A 48 -8.71 -6.17 -6.47
C ARG A 48 -7.77 -6.03 -7.66
N MET A 49 -6.74 -5.18 -7.56
CA MET A 49 -5.70 -5.10 -8.58
C MET A 49 -4.91 -6.40 -8.73
N ASN A 50 -4.66 -7.12 -7.62
CA ASN A 50 -4.08 -8.46 -7.69
C ASN A 50 -5.00 -9.42 -8.46
N ALA A 51 -6.29 -9.45 -8.11
CA ALA A 51 -7.27 -10.31 -8.78
C ALA A 51 -7.36 -10.00 -10.29
N GLN A 52 -7.40 -8.72 -10.68
CA GLN A 52 -7.38 -8.29 -12.09
C GLN A 52 -6.10 -8.70 -12.83
N ALA A 53 -4.99 -8.83 -12.09
CA ALA A 53 -3.72 -9.33 -12.61
C ALA A 53 -3.59 -10.87 -12.56
N GLY A 54 -4.66 -11.60 -12.22
CA GLY A 54 -4.66 -13.06 -12.10
C GLY A 54 -3.92 -13.59 -10.88
N LEU A 55 -3.58 -12.72 -9.91
CA LEU A 55 -2.95 -13.08 -8.65
C LEU A 55 -3.99 -13.22 -7.55
N ASP A 56 -3.68 -14.04 -6.54
CA ASP A 56 -4.52 -14.13 -5.36
C ASP A 56 -4.63 -12.76 -4.64
N SER A 57 -5.83 -12.45 -4.15
CA SER A 57 -6.17 -11.20 -3.47
C SER A 57 -5.26 -10.93 -2.26
N SER A 58 -4.86 -11.97 -1.53
CA SER A 58 -4.08 -11.92 -0.30
C SER A 58 -2.57 -11.72 -0.54
N MET A 59 -2.08 -11.98 -1.76
CA MET A 59 -0.66 -11.84 -2.12
C MET A 59 -0.14 -10.42 -1.91
N PRO A 60 1.17 -10.20 -1.75
CA PRO A 60 1.74 -8.86 -1.83
C PRO A 60 1.24 -8.12 -3.07
N SER A 61 1.14 -6.79 -3.01
CA SER A 61 0.57 -6.01 -4.11
C SER A 61 1.30 -6.28 -5.43
N ILE A 62 0.56 -6.34 -6.54
CA ILE A 62 1.08 -6.52 -7.90
C ILE A 62 2.17 -5.50 -8.25
N GLN A 63 2.10 -4.28 -7.72
CA GLN A 63 3.11 -3.23 -7.94
C GLN A 63 4.49 -3.62 -7.36
N HIS A 64 4.51 -4.16 -6.14
CA HIS A 64 5.73 -4.67 -5.52
C HIS A 64 6.22 -5.93 -6.23
N LEU A 65 5.33 -6.86 -6.59
CA LEU A 65 5.70 -8.09 -7.30
C LEU A 65 6.28 -7.80 -8.68
N ARG A 66 5.69 -6.87 -9.45
CA ARG A 66 6.22 -6.41 -10.73
C ARG A 66 7.60 -5.78 -10.58
N THR A 67 7.83 -5.05 -9.51
CA THR A 67 9.16 -4.47 -9.24
C THR A 67 10.20 -5.56 -8.98
N LEU A 68 9.85 -6.60 -8.22
CA LEU A 68 10.73 -7.76 -8.02
C LEU A 68 10.98 -8.51 -9.34
N GLU A 69 9.96 -8.68 -10.16
CA GLU A 69 10.10 -9.28 -11.49
C GLU A 69 11.00 -8.43 -12.40
N LEU A 70 10.84 -7.11 -12.39
CA LEU A 70 11.71 -6.18 -13.11
C LEU A 70 13.15 -6.23 -12.59
N LEU A 71 13.38 -6.38 -11.29
CA LEU A 71 14.73 -6.53 -10.74
C LEU A 71 15.37 -7.86 -11.16
N ALA A 72 14.62 -8.95 -11.08
CA ALA A 72 15.07 -10.28 -11.50
C ALA A 72 15.43 -10.32 -12.99
N ARG A 73 14.61 -9.67 -13.83
CA ARG A 73 14.87 -9.54 -15.29
C ARG A 73 15.88 -8.44 -15.62
N GLY A 74 15.96 -7.38 -14.83
CA GLY A 74 16.93 -6.29 -14.99
C GLY A 74 18.36 -6.76 -14.79
N ALA A 75 18.56 -7.85 -14.03
CA ALA A 75 19.84 -8.55 -13.98
C ALA A 75 20.28 -9.11 -15.36
N THR A 76 19.34 -9.31 -16.28
CA THR A 76 19.59 -9.89 -17.61
C THR A 76 19.30 -8.94 -18.79
N ASP A 77 18.52 -7.86 -18.59
CA ASP A 77 18.17 -6.88 -19.63
C ASP A 77 18.72 -5.45 -19.36
N PRO A 78 19.60 -4.92 -20.23
CA PRO A 78 20.15 -3.57 -20.13
C PRO A 78 19.13 -2.42 -20.21
N VAL A 79 17.97 -2.61 -20.84
CA VAL A 79 16.93 -1.56 -20.93
C VAL A 79 16.22 -1.43 -19.59
N THR A 80 15.78 -2.56 -19.02
CA THR A 80 15.19 -2.62 -17.69
C THR A 80 16.14 -2.11 -16.61
N MET A 81 17.43 -2.47 -16.67
CA MET A 81 18.43 -1.96 -15.73
C MET A 81 18.55 -0.43 -15.76
N ARG A 82 18.57 0.18 -16.95
CA ARG A 82 18.63 1.65 -17.09
C ARG A 82 17.39 2.34 -16.54
N HIS A 83 16.20 1.75 -16.73
CA HIS A 83 14.97 2.27 -16.15
C HIS A 83 15.03 2.24 -14.62
N LEU A 84 15.42 1.12 -14.02
CA LEU A 84 15.57 0.97 -12.57
C LEU A 84 16.57 1.97 -11.98
N LEU A 85 17.72 2.16 -12.63
CA LEU A 85 18.71 3.16 -12.24
C LEU A 85 18.13 4.58 -12.29
N SER A 86 17.37 4.93 -13.34
CA SER A 86 16.77 6.26 -13.47
C SER A 86 15.75 6.56 -12.36
N VAL A 87 15.01 5.54 -11.91
CA VAL A 87 14.08 5.65 -10.78
C VAL A 87 14.86 5.81 -9.47
N ALA A 88 15.93 5.02 -9.27
CA ALA A 88 16.78 5.10 -8.08
C ALA A 88 17.46 6.48 -7.94
N GLU A 89 18.07 7.01 -9.01
CA GLU A 89 18.66 8.35 -9.02
C GLU A 89 17.64 9.44 -8.71
N SER A 90 16.41 9.30 -9.24
CA SER A 90 15.35 10.27 -9.00
C SER A 90 14.94 10.30 -7.52
N ARG A 91 14.90 9.14 -6.84
CA ARG A 91 14.62 9.03 -5.41
C ARG A 91 15.75 9.60 -4.55
N GLU A 92 17.00 9.39 -4.95
CA GLU A 92 18.15 9.97 -4.25
C GLU A 92 18.12 11.51 -4.32
N ARG A 93 17.84 12.06 -5.51
CA ARG A 93 17.65 13.52 -5.70
C ARG A 93 16.51 14.07 -4.85
N GLU A 94 15.38 13.37 -4.80
CA GLU A 94 14.23 13.76 -3.96
C GLU A 94 14.62 13.81 -2.47
N THR A 95 15.30 12.77 -1.98
CA THR A 95 15.79 12.70 -0.59
C THR A 95 16.78 13.82 -0.28
N ALA A 96 17.69 14.12 -1.20
CA ALA A 96 18.64 15.22 -1.04
C ALA A 96 17.94 16.59 -0.96
N LEU A 97 16.90 16.80 -1.77
CA LEU A 97 16.08 18.01 -1.73
C LEU A 97 15.28 18.12 -0.43
N GLU A 98 14.72 17.02 0.08
CA GLU A 98 14.04 17.01 1.38
C GLU A 98 14.99 17.38 2.54
N ARG A 99 16.23 16.87 2.52
CA ARG A 99 17.27 17.27 3.48
C ARG A 99 17.66 18.74 3.34
N SER A 100 17.66 19.27 2.12
CA SER A 100 17.93 20.70 1.86
C SER A 100 16.80 21.58 2.39
N LEU A 101 15.54 21.17 2.17
CA LEU A 101 14.34 21.84 2.66
C LEU A 101 14.29 21.90 4.18
N SER A 102 14.61 20.80 4.87
CA SER A 102 14.63 20.76 6.34
C SER A 102 15.72 21.63 6.97
N ARG A 103 16.72 22.04 6.18
CA ARG A 103 17.81 22.95 6.60
C ARG A 103 17.66 24.37 6.03
N ALA A 104 16.57 24.66 5.32
CA ALA A 104 16.34 25.95 4.71
C ALA A 104 16.18 27.04 5.78
N ARG A 105 17.09 28.00 5.81
CA ARG A 105 16.99 29.18 6.71
C ARG A 105 16.23 30.34 6.11
N PHE A 106 16.07 30.35 4.78
CA PHE A 106 15.43 31.43 4.03
C PHE A 106 14.26 30.90 3.19
N ALA A 107 13.19 31.67 3.12
CA ALA A 107 11.99 31.33 2.37
C ALA A 107 12.26 31.13 0.86
N ALA A 108 13.17 31.92 0.28
CA ALA A 108 13.55 31.79 -1.13
C ALA A 108 14.23 30.44 -1.42
N HIS A 109 15.13 29.98 -0.54
CA HIS A 109 15.77 28.67 -0.66
C HIS A 109 14.75 27.53 -0.53
N TYR A 110 13.83 27.66 0.43
CA TYR A 110 12.73 26.70 0.58
C TYR A 110 11.87 26.63 -0.69
N MET A 111 11.46 27.78 -1.23
CA MET A 111 10.61 27.85 -2.41
C MET A 111 11.29 27.27 -3.64
N LEU A 112 12.58 27.58 -3.87
CA LEU A 112 13.34 27.03 -4.99
C LEU A 112 13.55 25.52 -4.87
N ALA A 113 13.92 25.04 -3.67
CA ALA A 113 14.09 23.62 -3.41
C ALA A 113 12.76 22.86 -3.53
N ASP A 114 11.64 23.46 -3.14
CA ASP A 114 10.31 22.85 -3.27
C ASP A 114 9.87 22.77 -4.74
N LEU A 115 10.06 23.83 -5.52
CA LEU A 115 9.81 23.81 -6.97
C LEU A 115 10.64 22.73 -7.67
N TRP A 116 11.91 22.60 -7.30
CA TRP A 116 12.78 21.54 -7.82
C TRP A 116 12.30 20.15 -7.39
N ARG A 117 11.88 19.99 -6.13
CA ARG A 117 11.31 18.74 -5.61
C ARG A 117 10.08 18.34 -6.41
N GLN A 118 9.15 19.28 -6.65
CA GLN A 118 7.96 19.03 -7.45
C GLN A 118 8.30 18.59 -8.88
N ARG A 119 9.31 19.20 -9.51
CA ARG A 119 9.78 18.81 -10.85
C ARG A 119 10.40 17.41 -10.88
N VAL A 120 11.22 17.08 -9.88
CA VAL A 120 11.81 15.74 -9.72
C VAL A 120 10.72 14.70 -9.47
N GLN A 121 9.76 15.00 -8.60
CA GLN A 121 8.59 14.15 -8.32
C GLN A 121 7.75 13.91 -9.57
N HIS A 122 7.50 14.93 -10.37
CA HIS A 122 6.77 14.80 -11.62
C HIS A 122 7.48 13.87 -12.61
N ARG A 123 8.80 14.03 -12.79
CA ARG A 123 9.60 13.14 -13.64
C ARG A 123 9.60 11.71 -13.13
N ARG A 124 9.77 11.49 -11.82
CA ARG A 124 9.71 10.17 -11.20
C ARG A 124 8.36 9.50 -11.43
N ARG A 125 7.26 10.23 -11.21
CA ARG A 125 5.90 9.72 -11.46
C ARG A 125 5.70 9.31 -12.92
N ALA A 126 6.23 10.08 -13.87
CA ALA A 126 6.18 9.71 -15.28
C ALA A 126 6.97 8.42 -15.58
N LEU A 127 8.17 8.27 -15.00
CA LEU A 127 8.98 7.05 -15.12
C LEU A 127 8.28 5.82 -14.51
N GLU A 128 7.66 5.99 -13.34
CA GLU A 128 6.91 4.91 -12.66
C GLU A 128 5.58 4.59 -13.34
N ALA A 129 4.95 5.54 -14.03
CA ALA A 129 3.72 5.33 -14.78
C ALA A 129 3.92 4.60 -16.12
N ALA A 130 5.11 4.72 -16.70
CA ALA A 130 5.50 4.05 -17.94
C ALA A 130 6.71 3.13 -17.72
N PRO A 131 6.55 2.02 -16.96
CA PRO A 131 7.58 1.01 -16.90
C PRO A 131 7.81 0.43 -18.31
N PRO A 132 9.04 -0.04 -18.63
CA PRO A 132 9.30 -0.70 -19.90
C PRO A 132 8.28 -1.83 -20.09
N VAL A 133 7.57 -1.79 -21.23
CA VAL A 133 6.62 -2.86 -21.59
C VAL A 133 7.43 -4.12 -21.76
N LEU A 134 7.25 -5.07 -20.84
CA LEU A 134 7.84 -6.39 -20.94
C LEU A 134 7.02 -7.16 -21.99
N GLU A 135 7.40 -7.07 -23.25
CA GLU A 135 6.86 -7.96 -24.28
C GLU A 135 7.23 -9.41 -23.92
N GLY A 136 6.22 -10.29 -23.82
CA GLY A 136 6.43 -11.73 -23.91
C GLY A 136 6.33 -12.58 -22.65
N SER A 137 5.57 -12.22 -21.61
CA SER A 137 5.27 -13.22 -20.57
C SER A 137 3.96 -13.00 -19.84
N ARG A 138 2.93 -13.75 -20.24
CA ARG A 138 1.78 -14.07 -19.37
C ARG A 138 2.15 -14.98 -18.19
N GLN A 139 3.43 -15.33 -18.05
CA GLN A 139 3.96 -16.10 -16.92
C GLN A 139 4.66 -15.12 -15.98
N HIS A 140 3.96 -14.71 -14.93
CA HIS A 140 4.62 -14.09 -13.79
C HIS A 140 5.62 -15.09 -13.20
N LEU A 141 6.85 -14.65 -12.89
CA LEU A 141 7.83 -15.47 -12.17
C LEU A 141 7.27 -16.04 -10.85
N ILE A 142 6.27 -15.35 -10.29
CA ILE A 142 5.50 -15.78 -9.14
C ILE A 142 4.05 -15.96 -9.62
N SER A 143 3.63 -17.21 -9.80
CA SER A 143 2.24 -17.55 -10.07
C SER A 143 1.66 -18.24 -8.84
N MET A 144 0.76 -17.54 -8.15
CA MET A 144 -0.21 -18.19 -7.26
C MET A 144 -1.55 -18.04 -7.96
N ALA A 145 -2.09 -19.16 -8.45
CA ALA A 145 -3.35 -19.19 -9.16
C ALA A 145 -4.43 -18.52 -8.31
N SER A 146 -5.01 -17.44 -8.82
CA SER A 146 -6.21 -16.87 -8.22
C SER A 146 -7.41 -17.72 -8.62
N PRO A 147 -8.18 -18.27 -7.69
CA PRO A 147 -9.45 -18.90 -8.02
C PRO A 147 -10.51 -17.87 -8.49
N LEU A 148 -10.21 -16.57 -8.42
CA LEU A 148 -11.09 -15.49 -8.86
C LEU A 148 -10.90 -15.20 -10.36
N ALA A 149 -11.36 -16.12 -11.22
CA ALA A 149 -11.56 -15.82 -12.63
C ALA A 149 -12.90 -15.08 -12.81
N GLU A 150 -12.89 -14.01 -13.62
CA GLU A 150 -13.95 -13.01 -13.73
C GLU A 150 -15.21 -13.47 -14.48
N GLU A 151 -16.32 -13.72 -13.78
CA GLU A 151 -17.69 -13.60 -14.33
C GLU A 151 -18.67 -13.16 -13.23
N GLY A 152 -19.43 -12.07 -13.42
CA GLY A 152 -20.63 -11.68 -12.65
C GLY A 152 -20.63 -11.98 -11.14
N ASP A 153 -21.18 -13.14 -10.76
CA ASP A 153 -21.23 -13.66 -9.38
C ASP A 153 -19.85 -13.77 -8.71
N ALA A 154 -18.80 -13.96 -9.50
CA ALA A 154 -17.40 -13.97 -9.07
C ALA A 154 -16.91 -12.61 -8.54
N ARG A 155 -17.52 -11.48 -8.95
CA ARG A 155 -17.15 -10.15 -8.41
C ARG A 155 -17.62 -10.00 -6.97
N ALA A 156 -18.90 -10.30 -6.70
CA ALA A 156 -19.44 -10.27 -5.35
C ALA A 156 -18.76 -11.29 -4.44
N ALA A 157 -18.49 -12.51 -4.96
CA ALA A 157 -17.72 -13.52 -4.23
C ALA A 157 -16.27 -13.09 -3.97
N GLY A 158 -15.64 -12.40 -4.92
CA GLY A 158 -14.29 -11.84 -4.77
C GLY A 158 -14.24 -10.71 -3.75
N ASP A 159 -15.23 -9.83 -3.75
CA ASP A 159 -15.36 -8.74 -2.78
C ASP A 159 -15.56 -9.31 -1.36
N GLU A 160 -16.44 -10.30 -1.18
CA GLU A 160 -16.63 -10.98 0.11
C GLU A 160 -15.35 -11.72 0.55
N LYS A 161 -14.60 -12.34 -0.37
CA LYS A 161 -13.30 -12.95 -0.06
C LYS A 161 -12.31 -11.92 0.47
N ILE A 162 -12.18 -10.76 -0.20
CA ILE A 162 -11.29 -9.67 0.22
C ILE A 162 -11.65 -9.19 1.63
N ILE A 163 -12.92 -8.91 1.88
CA ILE A 163 -13.39 -8.44 3.19
C ILE A 163 -13.16 -9.51 4.26
N SER A 164 -13.43 -10.78 3.94
CA SER A 164 -13.22 -11.89 4.86
C SER A 164 -11.75 -12.13 5.19
N GLU A 165 -10.84 -11.96 4.21
CA GLU A 165 -9.39 -12.02 4.43
C GLU A 165 -8.93 -10.91 5.37
N TRP A 166 -9.41 -9.69 5.14
CA TRP A 166 -9.11 -8.55 5.99
C TRP A 166 -9.61 -8.77 7.43
N MET A 167 -10.85 -9.23 7.60
CA MET A 167 -11.41 -9.54 8.91
C MET A 167 -10.61 -10.62 9.64
N ARG A 168 -10.35 -11.75 8.98
CA ARG A 168 -9.61 -12.86 9.59
C ARG A 168 -8.20 -12.45 10.00
N GLY A 169 -7.51 -11.67 9.17
CA GLY A 169 -6.18 -11.15 9.51
C GLY A 169 -6.22 -10.24 10.74
N SER A 170 -7.20 -9.32 10.79
CA SER A 170 -7.38 -8.42 11.93
C SER A 170 -7.69 -9.17 13.23
N GLN A 171 -8.56 -10.19 13.16
CA GLN A 171 -8.88 -11.05 14.30
C GLN A 171 -7.68 -11.87 14.76
N LEU A 172 -6.94 -12.46 13.82
CA LEU A 172 -5.73 -13.23 14.12
C LEU A 172 -4.68 -12.35 14.79
N MET A 173 -4.44 -11.14 14.29
CA MET A 173 -3.54 -10.18 14.93
C MET A 173 -3.98 -9.83 16.34
N GLY A 174 -5.29 -9.62 16.55
CA GLY A 174 -5.85 -9.41 17.87
C GLY A 174 -5.64 -10.59 18.82
N VAL A 175 -5.78 -11.82 18.34
CA VAL A 175 -5.49 -13.04 19.12
C VAL A 175 -4.00 -13.11 19.48
N LEU A 176 -3.10 -12.91 18.51
CA LEU A 176 -1.65 -12.96 18.72
C LEU A 176 -1.18 -11.90 19.71
N ALA A 177 -1.64 -10.65 19.57
CA ALA A 177 -1.30 -9.57 20.47
C ALA A 177 -1.77 -9.87 21.90
N ARG A 178 -3.03 -10.29 22.07
CA ARG A 178 -3.58 -10.63 23.40
C ARG A 178 -2.89 -11.83 24.03
N TRP A 179 -2.57 -12.86 23.25
CA TRP A 179 -1.82 -14.02 23.72
C TRP A 179 -0.43 -13.63 24.24
N ALA A 180 0.23 -12.66 23.59
CA ALA A 180 1.50 -12.11 24.04
C ALA A 180 1.39 -11.11 25.23
N GLY A 181 0.18 -10.89 25.76
CA GLY A 181 -0.09 -9.95 26.86
C GLY A 181 -0.22 -8.48 26.43
N ALA A 182 -0.28 -8.19 25.13
CA ALA A 182 -0.47 -6.86 24.60
C ALA A 182 -1.96 -6.51 24.42
N ARG A 183 -2.30 -5.23 24.52
CA ARG A 183 -3.60 -4.74 24.02
C ARG A 183 -3.56 -4.63 22.50
N TYR A 184 -4.71 -4.82 21.86
CA TYR A 184 -4.86 -4.68 20.41
C TYR A 184 -5.93 -3.63 20.11
N LEU A 185 -5.58 -2.65 19.28
CA LEU A 185 -6.48 -1.63 18.77
C LEU A 185 -6.45 -1.67 17.25
N HIS A 186 -7.56 -2.07 16.64
CA HIS A 186 -7.75 -1.97 15.20
C HIS A 186 -8.45 -0.66 14.84
N VAL A 187 -7.92 0.04 13.85
CA VAL A 187 -8.44 1.31 13.34
C VAL A 187 -8.57 1.21 11.83
N LEU A 188 -9.80 1.32 11.34
CA LEU A 188 -10.04 1.42 9.90
C LEU A 188 -9.49 2.77 9.39
N GLN A 189 -8.63 2.71 8.37
CA GLN A 189 -8.02 3.89 7.74
C GLN A 189 -9.09 4.87 7.24
N PRO A 190 -8.98 6.18 7.57
CA PRO A 190 -9.88 7.17 7.02
C PRO A 190 -9.83 7.20 5.49
N ASN A 191 -10.98 7.29 4.85
CA ASN A 191 -11.09 7.35 3.39
C ASN A 191 -12.07 8.44 2.95
N GLN A 192 -11.66 9.26 1.99
CA GLN A 192 -12.42 10.40 1.50
C GLN A 192 -13.73 10.01 0.78
N TYR A 193 -13.78 8.82 0.19
CA TYR A 193 -14.96 8.31 -0.53
C TYR A 193 -16.01 7.71 0.41
N ALA A 194 -15.63 7.42 1.67
CA ALA A 194 -16.50 6.81 2.67
C ALA A 194 -16.44 7.54 4.04
N SER A 195 -16.37 8.87 4.01
CA SER A 195 -16.27 9.72 5.20
C SER A 195 -17.57 10.48 5.50
N ARG A 196 -17.79 10.83 6.78
CA ARG A 196 -18.81 11.80 7.22
C ARG A 196 -18.32 13.25 7.14
N ARG A 197 -17.02 13.45 6.87
CA ARG A 197 -16.41 14.78 6.80
C ARG A 197 -16.94 15.53 5.58
N SER A 198 -17.39 16.77 5.80
CA SER A 198 -17.65 17.71 4.72
C SER A 198 -16.34 18.34 4.25
N PHE A 199 -16.07 18.30 2.95
CA PHE A 199 -14.87 18.87 2.35
C PHE A 199 -15.20 20.22 1.70
N SER A 200 -14.38 21.25 1.97
CA SER A 200 -14.45 22.52 1.26
C SER A 200 -14.13 22.36 -0.22
N ALA A 201 -14.49 23.35 -1.06
CA ALA A 201 -14.19 23.32 -2.49
C ALA A 201 -12.69 23.13 -2.79
N GLN A 202 -11.82 23.73 -1.96
CA GLN A 202 -10.36 23.60 -2.11
C GLN A 202 -9.88 22.20 -1.72
N GLU A 203 -10.40 21.64 -0.62
CA GLU A 203 -10.04 20.28 -0.20
C GLU A 203 -10.55 19.24 -1.18
N ARG A 204 -11.71 19.45 -1.81
CA ARG A 204 -12.26 18.52 -2.79
C ARG A 204 -11.34 18.34 -3.99
N LYS A 205 -10.69 19.41 -4.46
CA LYS A 205 -9.72 19.37 -5.57
C LYS A 205 -8.47 18.53 -5.25
N ILE A 206 -8.15 18.37 -3.97
CA ILE A 206 -6.96 17.64 -3.51
C ILE A 206 -7.33 16.20 -3.11
N ALA A 207 -8.43 16.04 -2.37
CA ALA A 207 -8.83 14.77 -1.78
C ALA A 207 -9.48 13.82 -2.79
N PHE A 208 -10.23 14.34 -3.77
CA PHE A 208 -10.93 13.52 -4.75
C PHE A 208 -10.19 13.54 -6.07
N ASN A 209 -9.88 12.35 -6.59
CA ASN A 209 -9.25 12.17 -7.88
C ASN A 209 -10.03 11.13 -8.68
N ASP A 210 -10.78 11.61 -9.68
CA ASP A 210 -11.61 10.77 -10.53
C ASP A 210 -10.80 9.82 -11.41
N ALA A 211 -9.53 10.16 -11.70
CA ALA A 211 -8.60 9.33 -12.45
C ALA A 211 -7.86 8.30 -11.58
N SER A 212 -8.12 8.25 -10.26
CA SER A 212 -7.45 7.29 -9.38
C SER A 212 -7.95 5.86 -9.67
N PRO A 213 -7.06 4.89 -9.92
CA PRO A 213 -7.46 3.50 -10.16
C PRO A 213 -8.06 2.84 -8.90
N TYR A 214 -7.86 3.44 -7.72
CA TYR A 214 -8.37 2.91 -6.45
C TYR A 214 -9.76 3.42 -6.11
N ARG A 215 -10.26 4.46 -6.79
CA ARG A 215 -11.50 5.16 -6.42
C ARG A 215 -12.70 4.23 -6.40
N GLU A 216 -12.92 3.49 -7.49
CA GLU A 216 -14.09 2.62 -7.64
C GLU A 216 -14.14 1.57 -6.51
N HIS A 217 -13.02 0.90 -6.28
CA HIS A 217 -12.92 -0.17 -5.28
C HIS A 217 -13.02 0.37 -3.85
N ALA A 218 -12.35 1.48 -3.56
CA ALA A 218 -12.45 2.12 -2.26
C ALA A 218 -13.88 2.60 -1.98
N ALA A 219 -14.54 3.25 -2.93
CA ALA A 219 -15.92 3.70 -2.75
C ALA A 219 -16.90 2.53 -2.55
N ALA A 220 -16.72 1.41 -3.26
CA ALA A 220 -17.60 0.26 -3.18
C ALA A 220 -17.44 -0.56 -1.89
N LEU A 221 -16.19 -0.80 -1.44
CA LEU A 221 -15.92 -1.78 -0.39
C LEU A 221 -15.73 -1.17 1.01
N TYR A 222 -15.45 0.12 1.12
CA TYR A 222 -15.33 0.76 2.44
C TYR A 222 -16.60 0.71 3.31
N PRO A 223 -17.82 0.83 2.77
CA PRO A 223 -19.03 0.62 3.56
C PRO A 223 -19.06 -0.76 4.23
N LEU A 224 -18.66 -1.81 3.51
CA LEU A 224 -18.56 -3.17 4.03
C LEU A 224 -17.46 -3.29 5.10
N LEU A 225 -16.29 -2.68 4.89
CA LEU A 225 -15.24 -2.63 5.92
C LEU A 225 -15.72 -1.96 7.20
N ARG A 226 -16.50 -0.88 7.09
CA ARG A 226 -17.04 -0.17 8.26
C ARG A 226 -18.05 -1.01 9.02
N GLU A 227 -18.95 -1.68 8.31
CA GLU A 227 -19.97 -2.54 8.89
C GLU A 227 -19.33 -3.75 9.59
N ARG A 228 -18.48 -4.49 8.87
CA ARG A 228 -17.82 -5.68 9.39
C ARG A 228 -16.80 -5.35 10.47
N GLY A 229 -16.07 -4.26 10.30
CA GLY A 229 -15.08 -3.76 11.26
C GLY A 229 -15.66 -3.35 12.61
N ALA A 230 -16.96 -3.03 12.68
CA ALA A 230 -17.63 -2.73 13.95
C ALA A 230 -17.71 -3.95 14.88
N THR A 231 -17.42 -5.15 14.38
CA THR A 231 -17.42 -6.42 15.14
C THR A 231 -16.04 -6.91 15.57
N LEU A 232 -14.97 -6.20 15.19
CA LEU A 232 -13.58 -6.50 15.56
C LEU A 232 -13.24 -5.97 16.95
#